data_AF-A0A955G0E8-F1
#
_entry.id   AF-A0A955G0E8-F1
#
_cell.length_a   1.000
_cell.length_b   1.000
_cell.length_c   1.000
_cell.angle_alpha   90.00
_cell.angle_beta   90.00
_cell.angle_gamma   90.00
#
_symmetry.space_group_name_H-M   'P 1'
#
loop_
_entity.id
_entity.type
_entity.pdbx_description
1 polymer ?
#
loop_
_entity_poly.entity_id
_entity_poly.type
_entity_poly.pdbx_seq_one_letter_code
_entity_poly.pdbx_strand_id
1 'polypeptide(L)'
;MYSGTTIHHGSGRLMGVHQRINRVARRQLRPLLPDHVYFPTAKQILRFEGVNGPDAIKRKSPAKDEPWHYLDPSDQNDTLLYEMIKDHQANLIHALKENNEERAAFEAAWMAHAIVDGLTPAHHYPLEEKLTELRGEGIETRTTYKEKILMPGMSKRQRLKNNWEFWGAKGVMTTHVLFELGVATTTVRMKSIHSVPLKKDLAQLQKEGFQLMLKECIEHIYELNMYHMFQKKGWTPKLARQTREILIPRITKMVVLAWYECARKAYHS
;
A
#
# COMPACT_ATOMS: atom_id res chain seq x y z
N MET A 1 3.58 2.44 1.85
CA MET A 1 3.09 3.71 2.41
C MET A 1 3.20 3.66 3.92
N TYR A 2 3.37 4.81 4.61
CA TYR A 2 3.53 4.81 6.07
C TYR A 2 2.32 4.20 6.79
N SER A 3 2.50 3.01 7.36
CA SER A 3 1.51 2.24 8.12
C SER A 3 1.57 2.47 9.63
N GLY A 4 2.30 3.49 10.10
CA GLY A 4 2.48 3.78 11.52
C GLY A 4 3.74 3.14 12.12
N THR A 5 3.98 3.36 13.41
CA THR A 5 5.13 2.77 14.10
C THR A 5 4.83 1.34 14.51
N THR A 6 5.78 0.42 14.28
CA THR A 6 5.73 -0.99 14.75
C THR A 6 6.25 -1.17 16.18
N ILE A 7 6.43 -0.07 16.92
CA ILE A 7 7.16 -0.04 18.20
C ILE A 7 6.33 -0.63 19.35
N HIS A 8 5.01 -0.42 19.38
CA HIS A 8 4.11 -1.05 20.37
C HIS A 8 2.75 -1.46 19.76
N HIS A 9 2.08 -2.46 20.36
CA HIS A 9 0.78 -2.98 19.91
C HIS A 9 -0.34 -1.92 19.82
N GLY A 10 -0.19 -0.77 20.48
CA GLY A 10 -1.16 0.34 20.45
C GLY A 10 -0.83 1.50 19.49
N SER A 11 0.44 1.68 19.08
CA SER A 11 0.87 2.90 18.37
C SER A 11 0.53 2.90 16.87
N GLY A 12 0.45 1.72 16.24
CA GLY A 12 -0.02 1.57 14.86
C GLY A 12 -1.53 1.76 14.68
N ARG A 13 -2.31 1.83 15.77
CA ARG A 13 -3.78 1.79 15.74
C ARG A 13 -4.46 3.12 15.42
N LEU A 14 -3.72 4.23 15.31
CA LEU A 14 -4.30 5.58 15.09
C LEU A 14 -3.59 6.44 14.03
N MET A 15 -2.33 6.19 13.67
CA MET A 15 -1.52 7.17 12.92
C MET A 15 -0.91 6.72 11.57
N GLY A 16 -1.27 5.55 11.04
CA GLY A 16 -0.87 5.16 9.67
C GLY A 16 -1.94 5.43 8.62
N VAL A 17 -1.50 5.68 7.39
CA VAL A 17 -2.39 6.00 6.27
C VAL A 17 -3.26 4.79 5.91
N HIS A 18 -2.68 3.58 5.94
CA HIS A 18 -3.40 2.31 5.74
C HIS A 18 -4.60 2.20 6.67
N GLN A 19 -4.40 2.37 7.99
CA GLN A 19 -5.48 2.23 8.96
C GLN A 19 -6.57 3.29 8.74
N ARG A 20 -6.19 4.50 8.34
CA ARG A 20 -7.15 5.56 8.03
C ARG A 20 -7.97 5.22 6.78
N ILE A 21 -7.32 4.75 5.72
CA ILE A 21 -7.99 4.29 4.49
C ILE A 21 -8.95 3.14 4.81
N ASN A 22 -8.51 2.12 5.55
CA ASN A 22 -9.36 0.98 5.92
C ASN A 22 -10.62 1.40 6.69
N ARG A 23 -10.50 2.31 7.67
CA ARG A 23 -11.67 2.83 8.41
C ARG A 23 -12.64 3.56 7.50
N VAL A 24 -12.15 4.40 6.59
CA VAL A 24 -13.02 5.15 5.68
C VAL A 24 -13.64 4.21 4.65
N ALA A 25 -12.85 3.35 4.03
CA ALA A 25 -13.33 2.38 3.05
C ALA A 25 -14.43 1.49 3.67
N ARG A 26 -14.25 1.00 4.89
CA ARG A 26 -15.26 0.15 5.54
C ARG A 26 -16.55 0.90 5.84
N ARG A 27 -16.44 2.19 6.19
CA ARG A 27 -17.60 3.08 6.40
C ARG A 27 -18.35 3.31 5.09
N GLN A 28 -17.63 3.51 3.99
CA GLN A 28 -18.20 3.75 2.66
C GLN A 28 -18.75 2.48 2.00
N LEU A 29 -18.21 1.30 2.34
CA LEU A 29 -18.71 0.01 1.91
C LEU A 29 -20.08 -0.32 2.52
N ARG A 30 -20.31 0.04 3.80
CA ARG A 30 -21.55 -0.28 4.53
C ARG A 30 -22.84 0.02 3.74
N PRO A 31 -23.06 1.25 3.23
CA PRO A 31 -24.29 1.56 2.48
C PRO A 31 -24.38 0.89 1.11
N LEU A 32 -23.32 0.23 0.61
CA LEU A 32 -23.33 -0.48 -0.67
C LEU A 32 -23.75 -1.95 -0.53
N LEU A 33 -23.78 -2.48 0.69
CA LEU A 33 -24.13 -3.88 0.95
C LEU A 33 -25.54 -3.96 1.57
N PRO A 34 -26.32 -5.01 1.28
CA PRO A 34 -27.56 -5.29 2.00
C PRO A 34 -27.31 -5.45 3.51
N ASP A 35 -28.27 -5.06 4.36
CA ASP A 35 -28.09 -5.09 5.82
C ASP A 35 -27.86 -6.49 6.42
N HIS A 36 -28.30 -7.55 5.71
CA HIS A 36 -28.13 -8.94 6.13
C HIS A 36 -26.78 -9.55 5.72
N VAL A 37 -25.97 -8.83 4.92
CA VAL A 37 -24.68 -9.32 4.43
C VAL A 37 -23.59 -9.03 5.46
N TYR A 38 -22.91 -10.08 5.90
CA TYR A 38 -21.73 -9.93 6.76
C TYR A 38 -20.50 -9.46 5.96
N PHE A 39 -19.80 -8.47 6.52
CA PHE A 39 -18.44 -8.10 6.11
C PHE A 39 -17.64 -7.62 7.32
N PRO A 40 -16.35 -8.01 7.47
CA PRO A 40 -15.52 -7.67 8.63
C PRO A 40 -15.61 -6.20 9.04
N THR A 41 -15.78 -5.94 10.33
CA THR A 41 -15.79 -4.57 10.86
C THR A 41 -14.41 -3.93 10.74
N ALA A 42 -14.37 -2.59 10.76
CA ALA A 42 -13.10 -1.86 10.74
C ALA A 42 -12.19 -2.29 11.91
N LYS A 43 -12.76 -2.60 13.09
CA LYS A 43 -12.01 -3.10 14.23
C LYS A 43 -11.36 -4.46 13.95
N GLN A 44 -12.06 -5.39 13.29
CA GLN A 44 -11.53 -6.69 12.91
C GLN A 44 -10.42 -6.57 11.86
N ILE A 45 -10.65 -5.80 10.79
CA ILE A 45 -9.66 -5.56 9.72
C ILE A 45 -8.36 -4.98 10.30
N LEU A 46 -8.48 -3.95 11.16
CA LEU A 46 -7.32 -3.30 11.78
C LEU A 46 -6.52 -4.18 12.76
N ARG A 47 -6.99 -5.40 13.09
CA ARG A 47 -6.19 -6.36 13.88
C ARG A 47 -5.00 -6.90 13.08
N PHE A 48 -5.10 -6.89 11.75
CA PHE A 48 -4.10 -7.41 10.81
C PHE A 48 -3.30 -6.29 10.12
N GLU A 49 -3.18 -5.14 10.79
CA GLU A 49 -2.39 -4.00 10.34
C GLU A 49 -1.26 -3.69 11.35
N GLY A 50 -0.30 -2.85 10.95
CA GLY A 50 0.83 -2.49 11.81
C GLY A 50 1.65 -3.72 12.24
N VAL A 51 1.84 -3.95 13.54
CA VAL A 51 2.68 -5.06 14.08
C VAL A 51 2.19 -6.47 13.76
N ASN A 52 0.93 -6.60 13.34
CA ASN A 52 0.30 -7.86 12.95
C ASN A 52 0.05 -7.93 11.43
N GLY A 53 0.43 -6.88 10.70
CA GLY A 53 0.22 -6.77 9.26
C GLY A 53 1.49 -6.99 8.45
N PRO A 54 1.40 -6.82 7.12
CA PRO A 54 2.48 -7.12 6.18
C PRO A 54 3.82 -6.43 6.52
N ASP A 55 3.78 -5.15 6.92
CA ASP A 55 5.00 -4.40 7.27
C ASP A 55 5.75 -4.93 8.49
N ALA A 56 5.09 -5.69 9.37
CA ALA A 56 5.77 -6.33 10.49
C ALA A 56 6.57 -7.56 10.08
N ILE A 57 6.20 -8.22 8.97
CA ILE A 57 6.93 -9.39 8.45
C ILE A 57 8.32 -8.96 8.00
N LYS A 58 8.45 -7.80 7.35
CA LYS A 58 9.74 -7.20 6.97
C LYS A 58 10.72 -7.02 8.12
N ARG A 59 10.21 -6.93 9.35
CA ARG A 59 11.00 -6.86 10.59
C ARG A 59 11.20 -8.23 11.25
N LYS A 60 10.20 -9.12 11.18
CA LYS A 60 10.19 -10.43 11.85
C LYS A 60 10.93 -11.52 11.05
N SER A 61 10.91 -11.43 9.72
CA SER A 61 11.53 -12.39 8.79
C SER A 61 12.21 -11.65 7.63
N PRO A 62 13.39 -11.03 7.84
CA PRO A 62 14.07 -10.28 6.81
C PRO A 62 14.52 -11.19 5.63
N ALA A 63 14.31 -10.74 4.40
CA ALA A 63 14.60 -11.43 3.13
C ALA A 63 13.86 -12.77 2.92
N LYS A 64 12.86 -13.08 3.75
CA LYS A 64 12.06 -14.30 3.65
C LYS A 64 10.57 -13.98 3.70
N ASP A 65 9.86 -14.33 2.63
CA ASP A 65 8.41 -14.15 2.49
C ASP A 65 7.94 -12.71 2.72
N GLU A 66 8.80 -11.72 2.43
CA GLU A 66 8.40 -10.32 2.47
C GLU A 66 7.44 -10.07 1.30
N PRO A 67 6.22 -9.59 1.57
CA PRO A 67 5.37 -9.15 0.48
C PRO A 67 6.17 -8.14 -0.36
N TRP A 68 6.20 -8.35 -1.66
CA TRP A 68 6.84 -7.43 -2.59
C TRP A 68 5.89 -6.27 -2.83
N HIS A 69 6.32 -5.04 -2.56
CA HIS A 69 5.44 -3.85 -2.60
C HIS A 69 5.83 -2.86 -3.70
N TYR A 70 6.90 -3.12 -4.46
CA TYR A 70 7.26 -2.31 -5.61
C TYR A 70 6.58 -2.88 -6.85
N LEU A 71 6.15 -1.99 -7.72
CA LEU A 71 5.55 -2.32 -9.01
C LEU A 71 6.12 -1.34 -10.02
N ASP A 72 6.69 -1.81 -11.12
CA ASP A 72 6.98 -0.96 -12.28
C ASP A 72 5.76 -0.91 -13.20
N PRO A 73 4.98 0.20 -13.23
CA PRO A 73 3.81 0.30 -14.09
C PRO A 73 4.14 0.33 -15.59
N SER A 74 5.41 0.49 -15.95
CA SER A 74 5.88 0.49 -17.33
C SER A 74 6.34 -0.88 -17.84
N ASP A 75 6.58 -1.84 -16.94
CA ASP A 75 6.85 -3.24 -17.29
C ASP A 75 5.56 -4.06 -17.26
N GLN A 76 5.13 -4.54 -18.44
CA GLN A 76 3.92 -5.36 -18.55
C GLN A 76 4.07 -6.75 -17.91
N ASN A 77 5.30 -7.18 -17.62
CA ASN A 77 5.58 -8.46 -16.99
C ASN A 77 5.58 -8.38 -15.46
N ASP A 78 5.63 -7.17 -14.87
CA ASP A 78 5.55 -6.98 -13.43
C ASP A 78 4.10 -7.19 -12.94
N THR A 79 3.79 -8.46 -12.69
CA THR A 79 2.43 -8.96 -12.43
C THR A 79 2.21 -9.39 -10.98
N LEU A 80 3.29 -9.50 -10.18
CA LEU A 80 3.28 -10.09 -8.85
C LEU A 80 2.27 -9.43 -7.90
N LEU A 81 2.16 -8.10 -7.95
CA LEU A 81 1.21 -7.37 -7.12
C LEU A 81 -0.24 -7.69 -7.49
N TYR A 82 -0.53 -7.77 -8.79
CA TYR A 82 -1.87 -8.08 -9.29
C TYR A 82 -2.28 -9.50 -8.91
N GLU A 83 -1.34 -10.45 -9.00
CA GLU A 83 -1.52 -11.84 -8.57
C GLU A 83 -1.80 -11.91 -7.06
N MET A 84 -0.99 -11.25 -6.24
CA MET A 84 -1.21 -11.20 -4.78
C MET A 84 -2.59 -10.64 -4.42
N ILE A 85 -3.01 -9.55 -5.07
CA ILE A 85 -4.33 -8.96 -4.84
C ILE A 85 -5.44 -9.92 -5.28
N LYS A 86 -5.28 -10.59 -6.43
CA LYS A 86 -6.24 -11.57 -6.94
C LYS A 86 -6.38 -12.78 -6.01
N ASP A 87 -5.28 -13.25 -5.45
CA ASP A 87 -5.28 -14.35 -4.48
C ASP A 87 -6.01 -13.96 -3.19
N HIS A 88 -5.73 -12.77 -2.66
CA HIS A 88 -6.47 -12.24 -1.51
C HIS A 88 -7.96 -12.02 -1.83
N GLN A 89 -8.31 -11.62 -3.06
CA GLN A 89 -9.72 -11.55 -3.49
C GLN A 89 -10.39 -12.93 -3.42
N ALA A 90 -9.76 -13.96 -4.01
CA ALA A 90 -10.30 -15.32 -4.02
C ALA A 90 -10.48 -15.87 -2.59
N ASN A 91 -9.47 -15.69 -1.75
CA ASN A 91 -9.48 -16.14 -0.36
C ASN A 91 -10.52 -15.37 0.48
N LEU A 92 -10.68 -14.06 0.27
CA LEU A 92 -11.71 -13.27 0.95
C LEU A 92 -13.11 -13.76 0.57
N ILE A 93 -13.36 -14.00 -0.72
CA ILE A 93 -14.65 -14.53 -1.18
C ILE A 93 -14.95 -15.88 -0.52
N HIS A 94 -13.97 -16.78 -0.49
CA HIS A 94 -14.10 -18.08 0.17
C HIS A 94 -14.41 -17.94 1.65
N ALA A 95 -13.63 -17.13 2.38
CA ALA A 95 -13.81 -16.92 3.81
C ALA A 95 -15.17 -16.29 4.15
N LEU A 96 -15.68 -15.39 3.32
CA LEU A 96 -17.02 -14.82 3.48
C LEU A 96 -18.11 -15.89 3.29
N LYS A 97 -17.99 -16.76 2.29
CA LYS A 97 -18.94 -17.87 2.05
C LYS A 97 -18.98 -18.86 3.21
N GLU A 98 -17.84 -19.12 3.83
CA GLU A 98 -17.72 -20.03 4.98
C GLU A 98 -18.08 -19.37 6.32
N ASN A 99 -18.43 -18.08 6.34
CA ASN A 99 -18.59 -17.28 7.56
C ASN A 99 -17.33 -17.31 8.46
N ASN A 100 -16.14 -17.48 7.88
CA ASN A 100 -14.87 -17.43 8.60
C ASN A 100 -14.47 -15.96 8.82
N GLU A 101 -14.96 -15.37 9.91
CA GLU A 101 -14.77 -13.95 10.20
C GLU A 101 -13.31 -13.53 10.32
N GLU A 102 -12.48 -14.37 10.94
CA GLU A 102 -11.06 -14.08 11.17
C GLU A 102 -10.28 -14.09 9.85
N ARG A 103 -10.47 -15.13 9.03
CA ARG A 103 -9.85 -15.21 7.70
C ARG A 103 -10.35 -14.09 6.80
N ALA A 104 -11.65 -13.80 6.79
CA ALA A 104 -12.17 -12.68 6.01
C ALA A 104 -11.56 -11.33 6.43
N ALA A 105 -11.38 -11.10 7.74
CA ALA A 105 -10.73 -9.89 8.23
C ALA A 105 -9.24 -9.81 7.84
N PHE A 106 -8.53 -10.94 7.88
CA PHE A 106 -7.14 -11.07 7.44
C PHE A 106 -7.00 -10.74 5.95
N GLU A 107 -7.76 -11.42 5.10
CA GLU A 107 -7.72 -11.25 3.64
C GLU A 107 -8.12 -9.83 3.22
N ALA A 108 -9.14 -9.25 3.87
CA ALA A 108 -9.55 -7.88 3.62
C ALA A 108 -8.45 -6.87 3.98
N ALA A 109 -7.73 -7.07 5.08
CA ALA A 109 -6.64 -6.20 5.51
C ALA A 109 -5.44 -6.29 4.56
N TRP A 110 -5.00 -7.51 4.24
CA TRP A 110 -3.83 -7.74 3.38
C TRP A 110 -4.06 -7.28 1.95
N MET A 111 -5.25 -7.54 1.39
CA MET A 111 -5.64 -6.99 0.09
C MET A 111 -5.62 -5.46 0.08
N ALA A 112 -6.18 -4.82 1.11
CA ALA A 112 -6.18 -3.36 1.20
C ALA A 112 -4.77 -2.80 1.33
N HIS A 113 -3.90 -3.48 2.07
CA HIS A 113 -2.49 -3.12 2.18
C HIS A 113 -1.78 -3.15 0.82
N ALA A 114 -1.91 -4.25 0.08
CA ALA A 114 -1.34 -4.39 -1.26
C ALA A 114 -1.87 -3.33 -2.23
N ILE A 115 -3.19 -3.04 -2.22
CA ILE A 115 -3.78 -1.97 -3.04
C ILE A 115 -3.21 -0.59 -2.67
N VAL A 116 -3.07 -0.28 -1.38
CA VAL A 116 -2.55 1.01 -0.91
C VAL A 116 -1.10 1.19 -1.35
N ASP A 117 -0.27 0.17 -1.18
CA ASP A 117 1.14 0.20 -1.61
C ASP A 117 1.27 0.27 -3.13
N GLY A 118 0.52 -0.54 -3.87
CA GLY A 118 0.45 -0.52 -5.32
C GLY A 118 0.06 0.82 -5.93
N LEU A 119 -0.70 1.62 -5.19
CA LEU A 119 -1.12 2.95 -5.61
C LEU A 119 -0.27 4.07 -4.97
N THR A 120 0.83 3.72 -4.29
CA THR A 120 1.76 4.68 -3.69
C THR A 120 2.83 5.08 -4.70
N PRO A 121 2.95 6.36 -5.10
CA PRO A 121 3.90 6.75 -6.15
C PRO A 121 5.37 6.43 -5.86
N ALA A 122 5.78 6.41 -4.59
CA ALA A 122 7.15 6.04 -4.21
C ALA A 122 7.46 4.54 -4.41
N HIS A 123 6.42 3.72 -4.55
CA HIS A 123 6.52 2.27 -4.77
C HIS A 123 6.55 1.94 -6.27
N HIS A 124 6.34 2.94 -7.14
CA HIS A 124 6.57 2.84 -8.59
C HIS A 124 8.00 3.15 -9.02
N TYR A 125 8.86 3.52 -8.06
CA TYR A 125 10.26 3.78 -8.32
C TYR A 125 11.04 2.46 -8.25
N PRO A 126 12.00 2.20 -9.15
CA PRO A 126 12.84 0.99 -9.13
C PRO A 126 13.85 1.05 -7.97
N LEU A 127 13.33 0.98 -6.74
CA LEU A 127 14.13 1.11 -5.54
C LEU A 127 15.13 -0.03 -5.47
N GLU A 128 14.69 -1.27 -5.71
CA GLU A 128 15.55 -2.44 -5.55
C GLU A 128 16.73 -2.44 -6.53
N GLU A 129 16.49 -2.04 -7.78
CA GLU A 129 17.58 -1.86 -8.74
C GLU A 129 18.58 -0.84 -8.24
N LYS A 130 18.09 0.29 -7.70
CA LYS A 130 18.97 1.33 -7.15
C LYS A 130 19.73 0.86 -5.91
N LEU A 131 19.11 0.04 -5.07
CA LEU A 131 19.78 -0.54 -3.90
C LEU A 131 20.81 -1.58 -4.31
N THR A 132 20.50 -2.40 -5.30
CA THR A 132 21.44 -3.38 -5.88
C THR A 132 22.63 -2.67 -6.51
N GLU A 133 22.43 -1.58 -7.25
CA GLU A 133 23.52 -0.76 -7.80
C GLU A 133 24.44 -0.20 -6.70
N LEU A 134 23.85 0.31 -5.61
CA LEU A 134 24.61 0.89 -4.49
C LEU A 134 25.34 -0.17 -3.63
N ARG A 135 24.83 -1.41 -3.61
CA ARG A 135 25.36 -2.52 -2.78
C ARG A 135 26.33 -3.43 -3.54
N GLY A 136 26.06 -3.67 -4.82
CA GLY A 136 26.63 -4.79 -5.58
C GLY A 136 26.01 -6.15 -5.26
N GLU A 137 24.94 -6.19 -4.45
CA GLU A 137 24.29 -7.41 -3.96
C GLU A 137 22.76 -7.22 -3.94
N GLY A 138 22.01 -8.31 -4.16
CA GLY A 138 20.55 -8.29 -4.20
C GLY A 138 19.88 -8.24 -2.82
N ILE A 139 18.57 -8.49 -2.79
CA ILE A 139 17.78 -8.45 -1.56
C ILE A 139 18.00 -9.67 -0.68
N GLU A 140 18.35 -10.81 -1.30
CA GLU A 140 18.60 -12.10 -0.67
C GLU A 140 19.75 -12.07 0.34
N THR A 141 20.68 -11.13 0.21
CA THR A 141 21.80 -10.98 1.15
C THR A 141 21.43 -10.17 2.40
N ARG A 142 20.22 -9.59 2.46
CA ARG A 142 19.78 -8.64 3.51
C ARG A 142 18.99 -9.35 4.63
N THR A 143 19.62 -10.36 5.22
CA THR A 143 19.00 -11.29 6.18
C THR A 143 18.80 -10.70 7.59
N THR A 144 19.42 -9.56 7.89
CA THR A 144 19.29 -8.88 9.18
C THR A 144 18.80 -7.44 9.05
N TYR A 145 18.21 -6.92 10.13
CA TYR A 145 17.82 -5.50 10.20
C TYR A 145 19.01 -4.55 9.96
N LYS A 146 20.20 -4.89 10.49
CA LYS A 146 21.42 -4.09 10.31
C LYS A 146 21.83 -4.03 8.84
N GLU A 147 21.81 -5.17 8.15
CA GLU A 147 22.15 -5.24 6.72
C GLU A 147 21.19 -4.43 5.86
N LYS A 148 19.92 -4.30 6.26
CA LYS A 148 18.95 -3.44 5.55
C LYS A 148 19.22 -1.95 5.71
N ILE A 149 19.67 -1.51 6.89
CA ILE A 149 19.84 -0.07 7.18
C ILE A 149 21.25 0.46 6.89
N LEU A 150 22.26 -0.40 6.88
CA LEU A 150 23.65 -0.02 6.63
C LEU A 150 24.08 -0.51 5.26
N MET A 151 24.59 0.41 4.46
CA MET A 151 25.14 0.05 3.15
C MET A 151 26.56 -0.51 3.30
N PRO A 152 26.89 -1.64 2.64
CA PRO A 152 28.24 -2.18 2.61
C PRO A 152 29.18 -1.30 1.77
N GLY A 153 30.48 -1.59 1.80
CA GLY A 153 31.48 -0.97 0.95
C GLY A 153 32.87 -1.56 1.20
N MET A 154 33.66 -1.70 0.14
CA MET A 154 34.97 -2.37 0.18
C MET A 154 36.03 -1.57 0.97
N SER A 155 35.79 -0.27 1.16
CA SER A 155 36.63 0.60 1.98
C SER A 155 35.78 1.49 2.89
N LYS A 156 36.38 2.04 3.97
CA LYS A 156 35.71 3.00 4.86
C LYS A 156 35.15 4.21 4.10
N ARG A 157 35.91 4.71 3.11
CA ARG A 157 35.49 5.84 2.25
C ARG A 157 34.29 5.47 1.38
N GLN A 158 34.31 4.29 0.74
CA GLN A 158 33.20 3.82 -0.07
C GLN A 158 31.96 3.57 0.79
N ARG A 159 32.12 2.95 1.97
CA ARG A 159 31.01 2.75 2.91
C ARG A 159 30.38 4.08 3.33
N LEU A 160 31.18 5.12 3.61
CA LEU A 160 30.66 6.46 3.91
C LEU A 160 29.87 7.04 2.73
N LYS A 161 30.41 6.95 1.51
CA LYS A 161 29.74 7.38 0.28
C LYS A 161 28.40 6.66 0.07
N ASN A 162 28.38 5.33 0.15
CA ASN A 162 27.18 4.53 -0.05
C ASN A 162 26.09 4.84 0.99
N ASN A 163 26.48 5.02 2.26
CA ASN A 163 25.52 5.42 3.30
C ASN A 163 25.05 6.87 3.13
N TRP A 164 25.86 7.77 2.57
CA TRP A 164 25.40 9.11 2.17
C TRP A 164 24.43 9.07 0.99
N GLU A 165 24.66 8.24 -0.02
CA GLU A 165 23.72 8.06 -1.14
C GLU A 165 22.41 7.39 -0.72
N PHE A 166 22.43 6.61 0.37
CA PHE A 166 21.25 5.96 0.93
C PHE A 166 20.47 6.86 1.92
N TRP A 167 21.14 7.48 2.89
CA TRP A 167 20.54 8.28 3.98
C TRP A 167 20.80 9.79 3.94
N GLY A 168 21.76 10.26 3.15
CA GLY A 168 22.14 11.67 3.10
C GLY A 168 21.07 12.59 2.51
N ALA A 169 21.42 13.85 2.29
CA ALA A 169 20.53 14.80 1.63
C ALA A 169 20.24 14.34 0.20
N LYS A 170 18.94 14.15 -0.12
CA LYS A 170 18.46 13.49 -1.36
C LYS A 170 18.87 12.03 -1.51
N GLY A 171 19.29 11.38 -0.43
CA GLY A 171 19.53 9.94 -0.40
C GLY A 171 18.25 9.17 -0.72
N VAL A 172 18.43 7.97 -1.26
CA VAL A 172 17.34 7.15 -1.80
C VAL A 172 16.27 6.86 -0.74
N MET A 173 16.66 6.37 0.44
CA MET A 173 15.71 6.06 1.52
C MET A 173 15.15 7.31 2.19
N THR A 174 16.00 8.34 2.39
CA THR A 174 15.55 9.62 2.93
C THR A 174 14.44 10.22 2.08
N THR A 175 14.59 10.18 0.76
CA THR A 175 13.58 10.66 -0.18
C THR A 175 12.30 9.83 -0.08
N HIS A 176 12.38 8.49 -0.09
CA HIS A 176 11.22 7.63 0.03
C HIS A 176 10.43 7.90 1.32
N VAL A 177 11.12 7.90 2.48
CA VAL A 177 10.50 8.11 3.79
C VAL A 177 9.86 9.49 3.89
N LEU A 178 10.54 10.55 3.40
CA LEU A 178 9.99 11.90 3.43
C LEU A 178 8.76 12.06 2.53
N PHE A 179 8.70 11.36 1.39
CA PHE A 179 7.52 11.33 0.56
C PHE A 179 6.33 10.70 1.29
N GLU A 180 6.53 9.51 1.87
CA GLU A 180 5.47 8.83 2.64
C GLU A 180 5.02 9.66 3.84
N LEU A 181 5.93 10.35 4.53
CA LEU A 181 5.60 11.27 5.61
C LEU A 181 4.80 12.48 5.11
N GLY A 182 5.13 13.02 3.94
CA GLY A 182 4.34 14.08 3.28
C GLY A 182 2.90 13.64 2.99
N VAL A 183 2.73 12.42 2.47
CA VAL A 183 1.42 11.82 2.25
C VAL A 183 0.67 11.63 3.57
N ALA A 184 1.34 11.08 4.59
CA ALA A 184 0.75 10.84 5.90
C ALA A 184 0.28 12.13 6.59
N THR A 185 1.14 13.15 6.63
CA THR A 185 0.83 14.44 7.26
C THR A 185 -0.31 15.17 6.56
N THR A 186 -0.37 15.10 5.23
CA THR A 186 -1.51 15.61 4.45
C THR A 186 -2.79 14.85 4.80
N THR A 187 -2.72 13.52 4.81
CA THR A 187 -3.88 12.67 5.06
C THR A 187 -4.45 12.91 6.45
N VAL A 188 -3.60 12.95 7.49
CA VAL A 188 -4.01 13.21 8.89
C VAL A 188 -4.82 14.51 9.02
N ARG A 189 -4.46 15.56 8.26
CA ARG A 189 -5.13 16.86 8.28
C ARG A 189 -6.45 16.92 7.50
N MET A 190 -6.78 15.92 6.70
CA MET A 190 -8.06 15.88 5.99
C MET A 190 -9.21 15.73 6.99
N LYS A 191 -10.31 16.48 6.84
CA LYS A 191 -11.53 16.29 7.66
C LYS A 191 -12.36 15.10 7.17
N SER A 192 -12.42 14.91 5.85
CA SER A 192 -13.15 13.85 5.15
C SER A 192 -12.33 13.36 3.97
N ILE A 193 -12.59 12.13 3.54
CA ILE A 193 -12.10 11.58 2.27
C ILE A 193 -13.34 11.29 1.42
N HIS A 194 -13.50 12.02 0.32
CA HIS A 194 -14.63 11.88 -0.58
C HIS A 194 -14.29 10.84 -1.67
N SER A 195 -14.58 9.57 -1.38
CA SER A 195 -14.15 8.42 -2.21
C SER A 195 -15.25 7.38 -2.42
N VAL A 196 -16.50 7.72 -2.08
CA VAL A 196 -17.64 6.83 -2.28
C VAL A 196 -17.73 6.47 -3.77
N PRO A 197 -17.74 5.17 -4.13
CA PRO A 197 -17.97 4.74 -5.50
C PRO A 197 -19.31 5.25 -6.03
N LEU A 198 -19.30 5.79 -7.25
CA LEU A 198 -20.49 6.21 -7.96
C LEU A 198 -21.14 5.01 -8.66
N LYS A 199 -22.41 5.13 -9.07
CA LYS A 199 -23.11 4.08 -9.84
C LYS A 199 -22.31 3.63 -11.07
N LYS A 200 -21.66 4.57 -11.76
CA LYS A 200 -20.78 4.28 -12.90
C LYS A 200 -19.56 3.43 -12.52
N ASP A 201 -18.99 3.65 -11.34
CA ASP A 201 -17.82 2.89 -10.86
C ASP A 201 -18.24 1.43 -10.59
N LEU A 202 -19.43 1.23 -10.01
CA LEU A 202 -19.99 -0.11 -9.78
C LEU A 202 -20.37 -0.82 -11.09
N ALA A 203 -20.91 -0.08 -12.06
CA ALA A 203 -21.23 -0.61 -13.39
C ALA A 203 -19.95 -1.02 -14.15
N GLN A 204 -18.90 -0.19 -14.10
CA GLN A 204 -17.60 -0.52 -14.66
C GLN A 204 -17.03 -1.78 -14.00
N LEU A 205 -17.04 -1.85 -12.66
CA LEU A 205 -16.59 -3.02 -11.92
C LEU A 205 -17.30 -4.31 -12.33
N GLN A 206 -18.62 -4.25 -12.58
CA GLN A 206 -19.38 -5.43 -13.04
C GLN A 206 -19.04 -5.84 -14.47
N LYS A 207 -18.79 -4.86 -15.34
CA LYS A 207 -18.52 -5.09 -16.76
C LYS A 207 -17.09 -5.57 -17.01
N GLU A 208 -16.13 -4.96 -16.34
CA GLU A 208 -14.69 -5.08 -16.66
C GLU A 208 -13.90 -5.84 -15.60
N GLY A 209 -14.43 -5.92 -14.37
CA GLY A 209 -13.76 -6.55 -13.23
C GLY A 209 -12.73 -5.63 -12.55
N PHE A 210 -12.40 -5.98 -11.31
CA PHE A 210 -11.52 -5.13 -10.49
C PHE A 210 -10.08 -5.04 -10.99
N GLN A 211 -9.54 -6.12 -11.57
CA GLN A 211 -8.15 -6.17 -12.00
C GLN A 211 -7.84 -5.14 -13.10
N LEU A 212 -8.75 -4.96 -14.06
CA LEU A 212 -8.58 -3.93 -15.09
C LEU A 212 -8.65 -2.52 -14.48
N MET A 213 -9.65 -2.27 -13.63
CA MET A 213 -9.78 -0.98 -12.94
C MET A 213 -8.56 -0.66 -12.07
N LEU A 214 -7.95 -1.66 -11.43
CA LEU A 214 -6.73 -1.51 -10.65
C LEU A 214 -5.57 -1.11 -11.54
N LYS A 215 -5.38 -1.79 -12.68
CA LYS A 215 -4.34 -1.48 -13.65
C LYS A 215 -4.46 -0.04 -14.15
N GLU A 216 -5.64 0.37 -14.62
CA GLU A 216 -5.88 1.75 -15.07
C GLU A 216 -5.63 2.79 -13.96
N CYS A 217 -5.97 2.45 -12.71
CA CYS A 217 -5.75 3.35 -11.58
C CYS A 217 -4.25 3.52 -11.27
N ILE A 218 -3.48 2.44 -11.34
CA ILE A 218 -2.03 2.43 -11.17
C ILE A 218 -1.37 3.27 -12.26
N GLU A 219 -1.70 3.02 -13.54
CA GLU A 219 -1.19 3.77 -14.69
C GLU A 219 -1.45 5.28 -14.54
N HIS A 220 -2.69 5.66 -14.21
CA HIS A 220 -2.99 7.07 -14.01
C HIS A 220 -2.25 7.67 -12.80
N ILE A 221 -2.04 6.94 -11.70
CA ILE A 221 -1.26 7.46 -10.57
C ILE A 221 0.20 7.65 -10.97
N TYR A 222 0.76 6.72 -11.72
CA TYR A 222 2.11 6.80 -12.26
C TYR A 222 2.30 8.05 -13.12
N GLU A 223 1.34 8.33 -14.02
CA GLU A 223 1.32 9.52 -14.87
C GLU A 223 1.30 10.86 -14.11
N LEU A 224 0.79 10.88 -12.87
CA LEU A 224 0.81 12.09 -12.03
C LEU A 224 2.25 12.54 -11.71
N ASN A 225 3.25 11.66 -11.89
CA ASN A 225 4.67 11.95 -11.70
C ASN A 225 4.97 12.54 -10.30
N MET A 226 4.19 12.15 -9.28
CA MET A 226 4.25 12.77 -7.96
C MET A 226 5.60 12.53 -7.27
N TYR A 227 6.12 11.31 -7.35
CA TYR A 227 7.40 10.96 -6.72
C TYR A 227 8.60 11.64 -7.41
N HIS A 228 8.60 11.70 -8.74
CA HIS A 228 9.61 12.45 -9.50
C HIS A 228 9.58 13.96 -9.19
N MET A 229 8.39 14.56 -9.13
CA MET A 229 8.26 15.96 -8.72
C MET A 229 8.79 16.19 -7.31
N PHE A 230 8.54 15.25 -6.39
CA PHE A 230 9.07 15.30 -5.04
C PHE A 230 10.60 15.18 -4.99
N GLN A 231 11.20 14.24 -5.74
CA GLN A 231 12.66 14.12 -5.87
C GLN A 231 13.31 15.43 -6.33
N LYS A 232 12.67 16.14 -7.27
CA LYS A 232 13.18 17.40 -7.82
C LYS A 232 12.98 18.61 -6.89
N LYS A 233 11.81 18.72 -6.25
CA LYS A 233 11.35 19.97 -5.60
C LYS A 233 11.03 19.83 -4.11
N GLY A 234 11.17 18.64 -3.53
CA GLY A 234 10.70 18.33 -2.18
C GLY A 234 9.18 18.34 -2.07
N TRP A 235 8.67 18.40 -0.83
CA TRP A 235 7.23 18.45 -0.56
C TRP A 235 6.67 19.84 -0.86
N THR A 236 5.80 19.95 -1.86
CA THR A 236 5.25 21.23 -2.33
C THR A 236 3.74 21.34 -2.04
N PRO A 237 3.16 22.56 -2.01
CA PRO A 237 1.71 22.73 -1.92
C PRO A 237 0.94 22.01 -3.04
N LYS A 238 1.53 21.91 -4.25
CA LYS A 238 0.96 21.14 -5.37
C LYS A 238 0.84 19.66 -5.02
N LEU A 239 1.90 19.05 -4.48
CA LEU A 239 1.89 17.64 -4.06
C LEU A 239 0.90 17.39 -2.92
N ALA A 240 0.83 18.29 -1.93
CA ALA A 240 -0.16 18.20 -0.87
C ALA A 240 -1.60 18.26 -1.42
N ARG A 241 -1.86 19.16 -2.38
CA ARG A 241 -3.15 19.27 -3.05
C ARG A 241 -3.51 18.00 -3.83
N GLN A 242 -2.60 17.51 -4.69
CA GLN A 242 -2.79 16.26 -5.44
C GLN A 242 -3.01 15.07 -4.51
N THR A 243 -2.28 15.00 -3.40
CA THR A 243 -2.46 13.96 -2.39
C THR A 243 -3.89 13.95 -1.84
N ARG A 244 -4.39 15.12 -1.45
CA ARG A 244 -5.71 15.29 -0.84
C ARG A 244 -6.86 15.07 -1.82
N GLU A 245 -6.73 15.58 -3.04
CA GLU A 245 -7.84 15.68 -3.99
C GLU A 245 -7.88 14.50 -4.98
N ILE A 246 -6.74 13.84 -5.21
CA ILE A 246 -6.61 12.79 -6.22
C ILE A 246 -6.17 11.49 -5.57
N LEU A 247 -4.97 11.46 -4.98
CA LEU A 247 -4.31 10.23 -4.55
C LEU A 247 -5.13 9.48 -3.49
N ILE A 248 -5.34 10.10 -2.32
CA ILE A 248 -6.02 9.45 -1.19
C ILE A 248 -7.47 9.05 -1.53
N PRO A 249 -8.28 9.91 -2.19
CA PRO A 249 -9.61 9.51 -2.64
C PRO A 249 -9.60 8.31 -3.58
N ARG A 250 -8.66 8.23 -4.54
CA ARG A 250 -8.58 7.11 -5.49
C ARG A 250 -8.18 5.81 -4.81
N ILE A 251 -7.13 5.84 -3.98
CA ILE A 251 -6.71 4.66 -3.21
C ILE A 251 -7.88 4.14 -2.38
N THR A 252 -8.55 5.04 -1.65
CA THR A 252 -9.68 4.64 -0.79
C THR A 252 -10.82 4.05 -1.62
N LYS A 253 -11.13 4.62 -2.78
CA LYS A 253 -12.16 4.10 -3.69
C LYS A 253 -11.80 2.69 -4.17
N MET A 254 -10.54 2.44 -4.57
CA MET A 254 -10.11 1.12 -5.03
C MET A 254 -10.24 0.06 -3.94
N VAL A 255 -9.90 0.38 -2.68
CA VAL A 255 -10.14 -0.53 -1.55
C VAL A 255 -11.62 -0.83 -1.36
N VAL A 256 -12.50 0.19 -1.47
CA VAL A 256 -13.96 -0.03 -1.38
C VAL A 256 -14.46 -0.94 -2.51
N LEU A 257 -14.03 -0.69 -3.74
CA LEU A 257 -14.44 -1.48 -4.92
C LEU A 257 -13.97 -2.94 -4.80
N ALA A 258 -12.74 -3.18 -4.36
CA ALA A 258 -12.21 -4.53 -4.13
C ALA A 258 -13.06 -5.31 -3.11
N TRP A 259 -13.33 -4.69 -1.95
CA TRP A 259 -14.14 -5.30 -0.91
C TRP A 259 -15.59 -5.50 -1.33
N TYR A 260 -16.18 -4.53 -2.04
CA TYR A 260 -17.53 -4.64 -2.59
C TYR A 260 -17.63 -5.79 -3.58
N GLU A 261 -16.66 -5.95 -4.49
CA GLU A 261 -16.65 -7.06 -5.43
C GLU A 261 -16.62 -8.41 -4.71
N CYS A 262 -15.77 -8.54 -3.68
CA CYS A 262 -15.65 -9.77 -2.90
C CYS A 262 -16.97 -10.11 -2.18
N ALA A 263 -17.56 -9.14 -1.48
CA ALA A 263 -18.84 -9.31 -0.82
C ALA A 263 -19.95 -9.68 -1.81
N ARG A 264 -20.02 -8.98 -2.95
CA ARG A 264 -21.01 -9.27 -3.98
C ARG A 264 -20.86 -10.69 -4.53
N LYS A 265 -19.63 -11.12 -4.85
CA LYS A 265 -19.36 -12.49 -5.33
C LYS A 265 -19.62 -13.55 -4.27
N ALA A 266 -19.45 -13.23 -2.98
CA ALA A 266 -19.73 -14.16 -1.89
C ALA A 266 -21.23 -14.42 -1.71
N TYR A 267 -22.07 -13.38 -1.77
CA TYR A 267 -23.50 -13.47 -1.39
C TYR A 267 -24.50 -13.34 -2.55
N HIS A 268 -24.05 -13.05 -3.77
CA HIS A 268 -24.87 -12.99 -4.98
C HIS A 268 -24.34 -13.88 -6.12
N SER A 269 -23.75 -15.04 -5.77
CA SER A 269 -23.48 -16.11 -6.76
C SER A 269 -24.65 -17.07 -6.88
#